data_AF-A0A9D2IBV0-F1
#
_entry.id   AF-A0A9D2IBV0-F1
#
_cell.length_a   1.000
_cell.length_b   1.000
_cell.length_c   1.000
_cell.angle_alpha   90.00
_cell.angle_beta   90.00
_cell.angle_gamma   90.00
#
_symmetry.space_group_name_H-M   'P 1'
#
loop_
_entity.id
_entity.type
_entity.pdbx_description
1 polymer ?
#
loop_
_entity_poly.entity_id
_entity_poly.type
_entity_poly.pdbx_seq_one_letter_code
_entity_poly.pdbx_strand_id
1 'polypeptide(L)'
;MSNYFRITAYHPEQDLSAIFDSNGYFEKLWQFSAYLIQKGFKIIEVGNEEKFDEGDMPKSERDTIHIILRACKSGQPDIQGNTIMVEGKRYFTRQV
;
A
#
# COMPACT_ATOMS: atom_id res chain seq x y z
N MET A 1 -7.01 6.20 17.97
CA MET A 1 -7.41 5.31 16.85
C MET A 1 -6.96 5.98 15.56
N SER A 2 -5.99 5.38 14.87
CA SER A 2 -5.51 5.93 13.60
C SER A 2 -5.97 5.03 12.46
N ASN A 3 -6.45 5.65 11.39
CA ASN A 3 -6.83 4.94 10.17
C ASN A 3 -5.56 4.71 9.35
N TYR A 4 -4.76 3.74 9.80
CA TYR A 4 -3.58 3.32 9.07
C TYR A 4 -3.99 2.36 7.96
N PHE A 5 -3.71 2.76 6.72
CA PHE A 5 -3.98 1.97 5.53
C PHE A 5 -2.71 1.80 4.72
N ARG A 6 -2.51 0.58 4.21
CA ARG A 6 -1.47 0.24 3.23
C ARG A 6 -2.12 -0.31 1.98
N ILE A 7 -1.70 0.17 0.82
CA ILE A 7 -2.13 -0.34 -0.47
C ILE A 7 -0.91 -0.61 -1.34
N THR A 8 -0.84 -1.82 -1.89
CA THR A 8 0.05 -2.13 -3.00
C THR A 8 -0.73 -2.03 -4.30
N ALA A 9 -0.19 -1.29 -5.26
CA ALA A 9 -0.86 -1.05 -6.53
C ALA A 9 0.12 -1.05 -7.71
N TYR A 10 -0.40 -1.29 -8.92
CA TYR A 10 0.36 -1.36 -10.16
C TYR A 10 -0.26 -0.45 -11.22
N HIS A 11 0.52 0.40 -11.87
CA HIS A 11 0.09 1.28 -12.95
C HIS A 11 0.43 0.65 -14.31
N PRO A 12 -0.57 0.18 -15.10
CA PRO A 12 -0.31 -0.55 -16.33
C PRO A 12 0.35 0.29 -17.43
N GLU A 13 -0.03 1.57 -17.55
CA GLU A 13 0.50 2.43 -18.62
C GLU A 13 1.96 2.83 -18.40
N GLN A 14 2.36 3.03 -17.13
CA GLN A 14 3.73 3.40 -16.75
C GLN A 14 4.60 2.19 -16.40
N ASP A 15 4.00 0.99 -16.41
CA ASP A 15 4.59 -0.27 -15.98
C ASP A 15 5.37 -0.15 -14.66
N LEU A 16 4.71 0.32 -13.61
CA LEU A 16 5.31 0.48 -12.28
C LEU A 16 4.39 -0.02 -11.17
N SER A 17 4.97 -0.55 -10.11
CA SER A 17 4.27 -0.92 -8.89
C SER A 17 4.78 -0.11 -7.70
N ALA A 18 3.91 0.11 -6.73
CA ALA A 18 4.21 0.91 -5.57
C ALA A 18 3.43 0.47 -4.34
N ILE A 19 4.06 0.69 -3.17
CA ILE A 19 3.44 0.53 -1.86
C ILE A 19 3.16 1.93 -1.31
N PHE A 20 1.90 2.20 -1.02
CA PHE A 20 1.44 3.47 -0.47
C PHE A 20 0.87 3.26 0.93
N ASP A 21 1.25 4.15 1.84
CA ASP A 21 0.65 4.25 3.16
C ASP A 21 -0.12 5.56 3.31
N SER A 22 -1.23 5.49 4.05
CA SER A 22 -1.98 6.64 4.54
C SER A 22 -2.25 6.44 6.01
N ASN A 23 -1.81 7.37 6.84
CA ASN A 23 -2.08 7.34 8.27
C ASN A 23 -2.83 8.60 8.69
N GLY A 24 -4.16 8.60 8.54
CA GLY A 24 -5.04 9.70 8.93
C GLY A 24 -5.48 10.64 7.81
N TYR A 25 -4.91 10.58 6.60
CA TYR A 25 -5.38 11.33 5.43
C TYR A 25 -6.76 10.86 4.95
N PHE A 26 -6.95 9.54 4.82
CA PHE A 26 -8.24 8.94 4.47
C PHE A 26 -8.99 8.45 5.71
N GLU A 27 -10.32 8.61 5.72
CA GLU A 27 -11.15 8.08 6.79
C GLU A 27 -11.41 6.58 6.60
N LYS A 28 -11.60 6.15 5.35
CA LYS A 28 -11.92 4.77 5.01
C LYS A 28 -10.96 4.24 3.94
N LEU A 29 -10.66 2.94 4.02
CA LEU A 29 -9.78 2.25 3.07
C LEU A 29 -10.26 2.40 1.61
N TRP A 30 -11.58 2.36 1.39
CA TRP A 30 -12.15 2.50 0.04
C TRP A 30 -11.89 3.88 -0.59
N GLN A 31 -11.80 4.95 0.22
CA GLN A 31 -11.48 6.29 -0.28
C GLN A 31 -10.05 6.33 -0.83
N PHE A 32 -9.13 5.69 -0.11
CA PHE A 32 -7.74 5.56 -0.54
C PHE A 32 -7.63 4.73 -1.82
N SER A 33 -8.32 3.60 -1.91
CA SER A 33 -8.35 2.77 -3.11
C SER A 33 -8.92 3.53 -4.31
N ALA A 34 -10.03 4.26 -4.14
CA ALA A 34 -10.65 5.05 -5.20
C ALA A 34 -9.72 6.15 -5.70
N TYR A 35 -8.98 6.82 -4.80
CA TYR A 35 -7.99 7.83 -5.17
C TYR A 35 -6.90 7.25 -6.08
N LEU A 36 -6.33 6.10 -5.74
CA LEU A 36 -5.29 5.46 -6.55
C LEU A 36 -5.83 4.97 -7.91
N ILE A 37 -7.04 4.43 -7.94
CA ILE A 37 -7.70 4.03 -9.21
C ILE A 37 -7.87 5.22 -10.15
N GLN A 38 -8.30 6.38 -9.64
CA GLN A 38 -8.41 7.62 -10.43
C GLN A 38 -7.06 8.09 -11.00
N LYS A 39 -5.94 7.68 -10.38
CA LYS A 39 -4.58 7.97 -10.86
C LYS A 39 -4.02 6.90 -11.81
N GLY A 40 -4.84 5.95 -12.26
CA GLY A 40 -4.45 4.91 -13.23
C GLY A 40 -3.88 3.63 -12.60
N PHE A 41 -3.89 3.52 -11.27
CA PHE A 41 -3.41 2.31 -10.60
C PHE A 41 -4.48 1.21 -10.55
N LYS A 42 -4.07 -0.02 -10.81
CA LYS A 42 -4.77 -1.24 -10.43
C LYS A 42 -4.38 -1.63 -9.01
N ILE A 43 -5.37 -1.85 -8.16
CA ILE A 43 -5.18 -2.27 -6.78
C ILE A 43 -4.81 -3.75 -6.73
N ILE A 44 -3.72 -4.08 -6.05
CA ILE A 44 -3.20 -5.45 -5.91
C ILE A 44 -3.51 -6.00 -4.53
N GLU A 45 -3.21 -5.23 -3.48
CA GLU A 45 -3.49 -5.61 -2.10
C GLU A 45 -3.88 -4.38 -1.28
N VAL A 46 -4.82 -4.53 -0.35
CA VAL A 46 -5.27 -3.47 0.56
C VAL A 46 -5.40 -3.99 1.98
N GLY A 47 -4.93 -3.21 2.95
CA GLY A 47 -5.06 -3.58 4.36
C GLY A 47 -5.16 -2.38 5.29
N ASN A 48 -5.89 -2.60 6.39
CA ASN A 48 -5.73 -1.81 7.61
C ASN A 48 -4.62 -2.44 8.48
N GLU A 49 -4.30 -1.81 9.61
CA GLU A 49 -3.26 -2.31 10.53
C GLU A 49 -3.46 -3.72 11.08
N GLU A 50 -4.64 -4.31 10.93
CA GLU A 50 -4.92 -5.69 11.37
C GLU A 50 -4.62 -6.71 10.27
N LYS A 51 -4.65 -6.29 8.99
CA LYS A 51 -4.51 -7.15 7.81
C LYS A 51 -3.07 -7.37 7.35
N PHE A 52 -2.11 -6.66 7.92
CA PHE A 52 -0.71 -6.83 7.56
C PHE A 52 0.22 -6.69 8.76
N ASP A 53 1.41 -7.26 8.61
CA ASP A 53 2.56 -7.03 9.47
C ASP A 53 3.46 -5.96 8.85
N GLU A 54 4.13 -5.16 9.67
CA GLU A 54 4.94 -4.04 9.18
C GLU A 54 6.14 -4.49 8.32
N GLY A 55 6.68 -5.70 8.54
CA GLY A 55 7.84 -6.21 7.82
C GLY A 55 9.01 -5.23 7.86
N ASP A 56 9.58 -4.89 6.70
CA ASP A 56 10.71 -3.94 6.59
C ASP A 56 10.25 -2.46 6.63
N MET A 57 8.95 -2.21 6.84
CA MET A 57 8.29 -0.93 6.69
C MET A 57 7.44 -0.60 7.94
N PRO A 58 8.06 -0.13 9.04
CA PRO A 58 7.35 0.25 10.25
C PRO A 58 6.27 1.31 9.97
N LYS A 59 5.24 1.36 10.81
CA LYS A 59 4.16 2.35 10.69
C LYS A 59 4.75 3.77 10.65
N SER A 60 4.34 4.54 9.64
CA SER A 60 4.63 5.97 9.59
C SER A 60 3.85 6.73 10.66
N GLU A 61 4.35 7.90 11.03
CA GLU A 61 3.59 8.85 11.85
C GLU A 61 2.29 9.28 11.16
N ARG A 62 1.37 9.84 11.96
CA ARG A 62 0.09 10.32 11.44
C ARG A 62 0.32 11.55 10.56
N ASP A 63 -0.11 11.47 9.31
CA ASP A 63 -0.09 12.56 8.34
C ASP A 63 -1.47 12.69 7.70
N THR A 64 -2.12 13.84 7.93
CA THR A 64 -3.46 14.15 7.40
C THR A 64 -3.40 15.00 6.14
N ILE A 65 -2.22 15.21 5.57
CA ILE A 65 -1.98 16.07 4.40
C ILE A 65 -1.36 15.27 3.25
N HIS A 66 -0.53 14.27 3.52
CA HIS A 66 0.19 13.53 2.48
C HIS A 66 -0.11 12.02 2.47
N ILE A 67 0.05 11.42 1.29
CA ILE A 67 0.18 9.98 1.09
C ILE A 67 1.67 9.65 1.04
N ILE A 68 2.06 8.55 1.67
CA ILE A 68 3.47 8.17 1.82
C ILE A 68 3.78 7.06 0.81
N LEU A 69 4.71 7.33 -0.11
CA LEU A 69 5.27 6.30 -0.99
C LEU A 69 6.36 5.54 -0.24
N ARG A 70 6.15 4.25 0.02
CA ARG A 70 7.08 3.41 0.79
C ARG A 70 8.11 2.70 -0.07
N ALA A 71 7.71 2.29 -1.26
CA ALA A 71 8.54 1.60 -2.23
C ALA A 71 7.92 1.77 -3.63
N CYS A 72 8.75 1.80 -4.66
CA CYS A 72 8.30 1.70 -6.05
C CYS A 72 9.33 0.93 -6.88
N LYS A 73 8.86 0.14 -7.84
CA LYS A 73 9.70 -0.51 -8.85
C LYS A 73 9.01 -0.55 -10.20
N SER A 74 9.78 -0.74 -11.26
CA SER A 74 9.23 -1.10 -12.56
C SER A 74 8.62 -2.51 -12.54
N GLY A 75 7.57 -2.71 -13.32
CA GLY A 75 6.82 -3.96 -13.39
C GLY A 75 5.90 -4.22 -12.20
N GLN A 76 5.39 -5.45 -12.15
CA GLN A 76 4.46 -5.91 -11.12
C GLN A 76 5.18 -6.19 -9.78
N PRO A 77 4.48 -6.05 -8.63
CA PRO A 77 5.04 -6.43 -7.34
C PRO A 77 5.32 -7.94 -7.30
N ASP A 78 6.32 -8.37 -6.52
CA ASP A 78 6.58 -9.79 -6.32
C ASP A 78 5.69 -10.30 -5.19
N ILE A 79 4.81 -11.24 -5.49
CA ILE A 79 3.85 -11.82 -4.53
C ILE A 79 4.15 -13.30 -4.39
N GLN A 80 4.47 -13.73 -3.17
CA GLN A 80 4.73 -15.14 -2.84
C GLN A 80 3.96 -15.52 -1.58
N GLY A 81 2.86 -16.25 -1.77
CA GLY A 81 1.94 -16.60 -0.67
C GLY A 81 1.36 -15.35 -0.04
N ASN A 82 1.65 -15.13 1.25
CA ASN A 82 1.25 -13.93 1.99
C ASN A 82 2.33 -12.84 2.02
N THR A 83 3.42 -12.98 1.27
CA THR A 83 4.50 -11.99 1.23
C THR A 83 4.35 -11.11 -0.01
N ILE A 84 4.41 -9.79 0.20
CA ILE A 84 4.43 -8.80 -0.88
C ILE A 84 5.75 -8.05 -0.83
N MET A 85 6.42 -7.95 -1.98
CA MET A 85 7.71 -7.30 -2.11
C MET A 85 7.75 -6.32 -3.29
N VAL A 86 8.27 -5.12 -3.03
CA VAL A 86 8.46 -4.04 -4.00
C VAL A 86 9.80 -3.39 -3.68
N GLU A 87 10.73 -3.36 -4.64
CA GLU A 87 12.06 -2.72 -4.52
C GLU A 87 12.81 -3.09 -3.23
N GLY A 88 12.88 -4.38 -2.91
CA GLY A 88 13.55 -4.88 -1.71
C GLY A 88 12.86 -4.56 -0.39
N LYS A 89 11.69 -3.89 -0.41
CA LYS A 89 10.82 -3.75 0.77
C LYS A 89 9.76 -4.83 0.77
N ARG A 90 9.62 -5.54 1.89
CA ARG A 90 8.56 -6.54 2.05
C ARG A 90 7.66 -6.29 3.25
N TYR A 91 6.43 -6.78 3.14
CA TYR A 91 5.49 -6.92 4.24
C TYR A 91 4.67 -8.19 4.07
N PHE A 92 4.00 -8.62 5.14
CA PHE A 92 3.23 -9.85 5.15
C PHE A 92 1.75 -9.55 5.33
N THR A 93 0.91 -10.14 4.50
CA THR A 93 -0.54 -10.12 4.70
C THR A 93 -0.94 -11.18 5.72
N ARG A 94 -1.96 -10.87 6.51
CA ARG A 94 -2.60 -11.81 7.42
C ARG A 94 -3.89 -12.29 6.77
N GLN A 95 -4.08 -13.60 6.68
CA GLN A 95 -5.41 -14.15 6.40
C GLN A 95 -6.24 -13.91 7.65
N VAL A 96 -7.24 -13.04 7.54
CA VAL A 96 -8.23 -12.78 8.58
C VAL A 96 -9.49 -13.57 8.27
#